data_AF-A0A4C1XLN5-F1
#
_entry.id   AF-A0A4C1XLN5-F1
#
_cell.length_a   1.000
_cell.length_b   1.000
_cell.length_c   1.000
_cell.angle_alpha   90.00
_cell.angle_beta   90.00
_cell.angle_gamma   90.00
#
_symmetry.space_group_name_H-M   'P 1'
#
loop_
_entity.id
_entity.type
_entity.pdbx_description
1 polymer ?
#
loop_
_entity_poly.entity_id
_entity_poly.type
_entity_poly.pdbx_seq_one_letter_code
_entity_poly.pdbx_strand_id
1 'polypeptide(L)' 'MINHTIEEIGPMALPIRMASNEIAEQMLGWNIPDEHQDFVHDHWKQFPAVSKYWHYSLALIYAGLMTTSLLGNGIVI' A
#
# COMPACT_ATOMS: atom_id res chain seq x y z
N MET A 1 -21.79 -11.17 -22.28
CA MET A 1 -21.12 -12.25 -23.04
C MET A 1 -19.61 -12.14 -22.84
N ILE A 2 -19.10 -12.34 -21.62
CA ILE A 2 -17.65 -12.31 -21.29
C ILE A 2 -17.27 -13.46 -20.34
N ASN A 3 -18.24 -14.22 -19.81
CA ASN A 3 -18.01 -15.16 -18.71
C ASN A 3 -17.49 -16.55 -19.15
N HIS A 4 -17.29 -16.80 -20.45
CA HIS A 4 -16.93 -18.14 -20.95
C HIS A 4 -15.42 -18.31 -21.23
N THR A 5 -14.63 -17.24 -21.31
CA THR A 5 -13.20 -17.33 -21.66
C THR A 5 -12.30 -17.64 -20.46
N ILE A 6 -12.75 -17.36 -19.23
CA ILE A 6 -11.91 -17.50 -18.03
C ILE A 6 -11.86 -18.96 -17.53
N GLU A 7 -12.88 -19.76 -17.82
CA GLU A 7 -12.87 -21.21 -17.51
C GLU A 7 -12.05 -22.02 -18.54
N GLU A 8 -11.92 -21.53 -19.78
CA GLU A 8 -11.18 -22.19 -20.87
C GLU A 8 -9.66 -22.09 -20.69
N ILE A 9 -9.20 -21.01 -20.06
CA ILE A 9 -7.79 -20.77 -19.75
C ILE A 9 -7.51 -21.50 -18.42
N GLY A 10 -7.04 -22.75 -18.47
CA GLY A 10 -6.76 -23.58 -17.27
C GLY A 10 -5.70 -23.00 -16.30
N PRO A 11 -4.66 -23.74 -15.86
CA PRO A 11 -3.68 -23.23 -14.87
C PRO A 11 -2.95 -21.92 -15.28
N MET A 12 -3.10 -21.49 -16.53
CA MET A 12 -2.62 -20.22 -17.09
C MET A 12 -3.45 -18.99 -16.68
N ALA A 13 -4.65 -19.15 -16.10
CA ALA A 13 -5.43 -18.03 -15.58
C ALA A 13 -4.92 -17.52 -14.22
N LEU A 14 -4.16 -18.35 -13.48
CA LEU A 14 -3.54 -18.00 -12.20
C LEU A 14 -2.60 -16.79 -12.28
N PRO A 15 -1.60 -16.74 -13.19
CA PRO A 15 -0.73 -15.58 -13.30
C PRO A 15 -1.49 -14.30 -13.69
N ILE A 16 -2.52 -14.41 -14.55
CA ILE A 16 -3.35 -13.25 -14.91
C ILE A 16 -4.19 -12.76 -13.73
N ARG A 17 -4.73 -13.66 -12.89
CA ARG A 17 -5.41 -13.27 -11.64
C ARG A 17 -4.46 -12.64 -10.62
N MET A 18 -3.24 -13.14 -10.49
CA MET A 18 -2.24 -12.57 -9.59
C MET A 18 -1.84 -11.17 -10.05
N ALA A 19 -1.52 -10.98 -11.33
CA ALA A 19 -1.24 -9.68 -11.92
C ALA A 19 -2.44 -8.72 -11.80
N SER A 20 -3.67 -9.21 -12.01
CA SER A 20 -4.88 -8.42 -11.82
C SER A 20 -5.13 -8.04 -10.36
N ASN A 21 -4.76 -8.88 -9.39
CA ASN A 21 -4.87 -8.55 -7.96
C ASN A 21 -3.78 -7.56 -7.51
N GLU A 22 -2.62 -7.55 -8.18
CA GLU A 22 -1.59 -6.52 -7.99
C GLU A 22 -2.02 -5.17 -8.59
N ILE A 23 -2.82 -5.20 -9.66
CA ILE A 23 -3.41 -4.02 -10.32
C ILE A 23 -4.72 -3.60 -9.65
N ALA A 24 -5.40 -4.49 -8.92
CA ALA A 24 -6.60 -4.18 -8.17
C ALA A 24 -6.25 -3.09 -7.15
N GLU A 25 -6.75 -1.88 -7.39
CA GLU A 25 -6.56 -0.74 -6.52
C GLU A 25 -7.14 -1.09 -5.14
N GLN A 26 -6.29 -1.55 -4.23
CA GLN A 26 -6.66 -1.76 -2.85
C GLN A 26 -7.09 -0.41 -2.29
N MET A 27 -8.13 -0.36 -1.46
CA MET A 27 -8.51 0.88 -0.78
C MET A 27 -7.53 1.16 0.37
N LEU A 28 -7.39 2.43 0.72
CA LEU A 28 -6.54 2.85 1.83
C LEU A 28 -7.03 2.17 3.12
N GLY A 29 -6.12 1.48 3.81
CA GLY A 29 -6.46 0.71 5.00
C GLY A 29 -6.82 -0.76 4.75
N TRP A 30 -6.72 -1.27 3.52
CA TRP A 30 -6.90 -2.69 3.20
C TRP A 30 -6.03 -3.65 4.06
N ASN A 31 -4.82 -3.24 4.43
CA ASN A 31 -3.87 -4.09 5.17
C ASN A 31 -4.03 -4.02 6.70
N ILE A 32 -5.08 -3.38 7.21
CA ILE A 32 -5.29 -3.18 8.65
C ILE A 32 -6.23 -4.28 9.15
N PRO A 33 -5.86 -5.01 10.22
CA PRO A 33 -6.72 -6.05 10.77
C PRO A 33 -8.01 -5.45 11.33
N ASP A 34 -9.09 -6.23 11.34
CA ASP A 34 -10.44 -5.73 11.62
C ASP A 34 -10.54 -5.09 13.02
N GLU A 35 -9.73 -5.52 14.00
CA GLU A 35 -9.74 -4.94 15.35
C GLU A 35 -9.17 -3.51 15.41
N HIS A 36 -8.51 -3.03 14.34
CA HIS A 36 -7.87 -1.72 14.28
C HIS A 36 -8.47 -0.81 13.19
N GLN A 37 -9.44 -1.31 12.43
CA GLN A 37 -10.14 -0.54 11.38
C GLN A 37 -10.88 0.67 11.95
N ASP A 38 -11.33 0.62 13.20
CA ASP A 38 -12.07 1.71 13.86
C ASP A 38 -11.21 2.93 14.19
N PHE A 39 -9.87 2.78 14.23
CA PHE A 39 -8.96 3.91 14.43
C PHE A 39 -8.79 4.77 13.17
N VAL A 40 -9.14 4.24 12.00
CA VAL A 40 -9.07 4.98 10.74
C VAL A 40 -10.42 5.63 10.47
N HIS A 41 -10.42 6.96 10.44
CA HIS A 41 -11.62 7.73 10.14
C HIS A 41 -12.16 7.38 8.73
N ASP A 42 -13.49 7.26 8.60
CA ASP A 42 -14.16 6.78 7.37
C ASP A 42 -13.80 7.57 6.12
N HIS A 43 -13.57 8.88 6.27
CA HIS A 43 -13.06 9.74 5.20
C HIS A 43 -11.81 9.16 4.51
N TRP A 44 -10.88 8.59 5.26
CA TRP A 44 -9.62 8.08 4.72
C TRP A 44 -9.78 6.76 3.97
N LYS A 45 -10.78 5.95 4.32
CA LYS A 45 -11.07 4.66 3.67
C LYS A 45 -11.64 4.80 2.26
N GLN A 46 -12.04 6.01 1.87
CA GLN A 46 -12.63 6.32 0.56
C GLN A 46 -11.58 6.50 -0.54
N PHE A 47 -10.30 6.58 -0.19
CA PHE A 47 -9.23 6.81 -1.16
C PHE A 47 -8.58 5.48 -1.59
N PRO A 48 -8.13 5.36 -2.86
CA PRO A 48 -7.32 4.23 -3.28
C PRO A 48 -5.97 4.26 -2.56
N ALA A 49 -5.39 3.07 -2.33
CA ALA A 49 -4.08 2.92 -1.74
C ALA A 49 -3.04 3.60 -2.63
N VAL A 50 -2.19 4.41 -2.00
CA VAL A 50 -1.14 5.14 -2.71
C VAL A 50 -0.07 4.17 -3.19
N SER A 51 0.52 4.45 -4.35
CA SER A 51 1.65 3.69 -4.87
C SER A 51 2.76 3.45 -3.83
N LYS A 52 3.35 2.26 -3.83
CA LYS A 52 4.44 1.87 -2.92
C LYS A 52 5.63 2.83 -2.98
N TYR A 53 5.89 3.47 -4.12
CA TYR A 53 6.97 4.44 -4.28
C TYR A 53 6.85 5.62 -3.32
N TRP A 54 5.64 6.14 -3.10
CA TRP A 54 5.44 7.26 -2.16
C TRP A 54 5.75 6.88 -0.72
N HIS A 55 5.46 5.64 -0.33
CA HIS A 55 5.79 5.14 1.00
C HIS A 55 7.32 5.10 1.22
N TYR A 56 8.09 4.62 0.23
CA TYR A 56 9.54 4.63 0.31
C TYR A 56 10.13 6.05 0.30
N SER A 57 9.59 6.95 -0.52
CA SER A 57 10.03 8.35 -0.56
C SER A 57 9.80 9.04 0.78
N LEU A 58 8.63 8.86 1.39
CA LEU A 58 8.34 9.39 2.73
C LEU A 58 9.29 8.82 3.77
N ALA A 59 9.50 7.50 3.79
CA ALA A 59 10.42 6.86 4.72
C ALA A 59 11.86 7.42 4.61
N LEU A 60 12.34 7.65 3.38
CA LEU A 60 13.66 8.24 3.13
C LEU A 60 13.76 9.67 3.67
N ILE A 61 12.74 10.51 3.41
CA ILE A 61 12.70 11.89 3.92
C ILE A 61 12.72 11.89 5.45
N TYR A 62 11.87 11.09 6.09
CA TYR A 62 11.82 10.99 7.55
C TYR A 62 13.14 10.48 8.14
N ALA A 63 13.79 9.49 7.51
CA ALA A 63 15.10 9.01 7.96
C ALA A 63 16.19 10.08 7.85
N GLY A 64 16.18 10.88 6.76
CA GLY A 64 17.07 12.02 6.60
C GLY A 64 16.86 13.09 7.67
N LEU A 65 15.60 13.48 7.91
CA LEU A 65 15.21 14.43 8.95
C LEU A 65 15.58 13.92 10.36
N MET A 66 15.37 12.64 10.63
CA MET A 66 15.78 12.02 11.90
C MET A 66 17.30 12.06 12.07
N THR A 67 18.06 11.74 11.03
CA THR A 67 19.53 11.74 11.09
C THR A 67 20.06 13.15 11.33
N THR A 68 19.57 14.15 10.60
CA THR A 68 19.98 15.54 10.79
C THR A 68 19.57 16.08 12.16
N SER A 69 18.39 15.69 12.66
CA SER A 69 17.93 16.05 14.00
C SER A 69 18.80 15.42 15.10
N LEU A 70 19.07 14.12 15.02
CA LEU A 70 19.90 13.42 15.99
C LEU A 70 21.34 13.93 16.00
N LEU A 71 21.94 14.15 14.83
CA LEU A 71 23.29 14.71 14.74
C LEU A 71 23.32 16.17 15.19
N GLY A 72 22.38 17.00 14.70
CA GLY A 72 22.33 18.43 15.02
C GLY A 72 22.14 18.68 16.52
N ASN A 73 21.12 18.04 17.12
CA ASN A 73 20.86 18.19 18.56
C ASN A 73 21.89 17.41 19.41
N GLY A 74 22.31 16.23 18.96
CA GLY A 74 23.27 15.40 19.67
C GLY A 74 24.70 15.96 19.70
N ILE A 75 25.08 16.83 18.76
CA ILE A 75 26.35 17.57 18.80
C ILE A 75 26.29 18.73 19.81
N VAL A 76 25.11 19.33 20.00
CA VAL A 76 24.93 20.47 20.92
C VAL A 76 24.97 20.03 22.38
N ILE A 77 24.41 18.86 22.68
CA ILE A 77 24.40 18.25 24.01
C ILE A 77 25.78 17.70 24.36
#